data_AF-A0A1D8D4T4-F1
#
_entry.id   AF-A0A1D8D4T4-F1
#
_cell.length_a   1.000
_cell.length_b   1.000
_cell.length_c   1.000
_cell.angle_alpha   90.00
_cell.angle_beta   90.00
_cell.angle_gamma   90.00
#
_symmetry.space_group_name_H-M   'P 1'
#
loop_
_entity.id
_entity.type
_entity.pdbx_description
1 polymer ?
#
loop_
_entity_poly.entity_id
_entity_poly.type
_entity_poly.pdbx_seq_one_letter_code
_entity_poly.pdbx_strand_id
1 'polypeptide(L)'
;MLRAKRFTLITLIFALFLSACSGIQDSGLSEKQIEKIVRAARPNNPSPDIWARAIKESLEELGQPVDKEHVSAVAAVISQVSAFSISPKNSRMASILRKKIEAAESNEMLRLLIETRLDQTASNGKSFRENIDSISSELDFENWYDEFTSAKITKPILLVLNKDASDLITTAGSMQVSVKFAEEYPKKPKNAGGGSVRDMLYTCKGGVFYGAAYLLDFKHNYDDWKYVFADFNAGHYSSRNAGFQKMLGRLTRRQVDTDGDLMNYENGDIAPSVTYVTFINFLKKKEIEFDEKQVMKDFSKEKSYEFEESWSYKKLAELYKKRYGRPIYAVLPDISLNSPKFVSKNLSTKWFANRVKDRYNHCMRTRI
;
A
#
# COMPACT_ATOMS: atom_id res chain seq x y z
N MET A 1 80.42 -7.53 -19.51
CA MET A 1 79.26 -6.74 -19.97
C MET A 1 77.99 -7.23 -19.28
N LEU A 2 77.81 -6.86 -18.01
CA LEU A 2 76.62 -7.11 -17.21
C LEU A 2 75.65 -5.93 -17.38
N ARG A 3 74.77 -5.98 -18.39
CA ARG A 3 73.76 -4.92 -18.59
C ARG A 3 72.54 -5.46 -19.34
N ALA A 4 71.99 -6.60 -18.90
CA ALA A 4 70.78 -7.16 -19.54
C ALA A 4 69.91 -8.03 -18.61
N LYS A 5 69.99 -7.87 -17.28
CA LYS A 5 69.16 -8.62 -16.31
C LYS A 5 68.60 -7.76 -15.17
N ARG A 6 68.23 -6.50 -15.45
CA ARG A 6 67.56 -5.62 -14.46
C ARG A 6 66.27 -4.96 -14.95
N PHE A 7 65.81 -5.25 -16.17
CA PHE A 7 64.58 -4.66 -16.73
C PHE A 7 63.39 -5.62 -16.86
N THR A 8 63.55 -6.89 -16.46
CA THR A 8 62.47 -7.90 -16.55
C THR A 8 61.84 -8.25 -15.19
N LEU A 9 62.19 -7.51 -14.12
CA LEU A 9 61.59 -7.67 -12.78
C LEU A 9 60.80 -6.44 -12.31
N ILE A 10 60.76 -5.36 -13.11
CA ILE A 10 59.98 -4.15 -12.78
C ILE A 10 58.64 -4.12 -13.51
N THR A 11 58.49 -4.87 -14.61
CA THR A 11 57.23 -4.94 -15.38
C THR A 11 56.21 -5.94 -14.83
N LEU A 12 56.58 -6.79 -13.86
CA LEU A 12 55.65 -7.75 -13.24
C LEU A 12 55.06 -7.28 -11.89
N ILE A 13 55.51 -6.16 -11.35
CA ILE A 13 54.96 -5.58 -10.10
C ILE A 13 53.92 -4.48 -10.39
N PHE A 14 53.92 -3.91 -11.60
CA PHE A 14 52.92 -2.90 -12.01
C PHE A 14 51.62 -3.50 -12.58
N ALA A 15 51.56 -4.81 -12.82
CA ALA A 15 50.35 -5.50 -13.28
C ALA A 15 49.47 -6.03 -12.12
N LEU A 16 49.92 -5.92 -10.87
CA LEU A 16 49.15 -6.33 -9.68
C LEU A 16 48.41 -5.17 -8.99
N PHE A 17 48.48 -3.95 -9.52
CA PHE A 17 47.79 -2.76 -8.97
C PHE A 17 46.65 -2.23 -9.84
N LEU A 18 46.24 -2.94 -10.90
CA LEU A 18 45.14 -2.51 -11.79
C LEU A 18 43.90 -3.43 -11.77
N SER A 19 43.81 -4.37 -10.83
CA SER A 19 42.62 -5.22 -10.65
C SER A 19 41.82 -4.92 -9.37
N ALA A 20 42.02 -3.75 -8.75
CA ALA A 20 41.32 -3.33 -7.52
C ALA A 20 40.26 -2.23 -7.75
N CYS A 21 39.69 -2.15 -8.95
CA CYS A 21 38.47 -1.37 -9.22
C CYS A 21 37.37 -2.29 -9.77
N SER A 22 37.08 -3.37 -9.06
CA SER A 22 35.81 -4.10 -9.19
C SER A 22 35.04 -4.00 -7.88
N GLY A 23 34.79 -2.78 -7.44
CA GLY A 23 33.76 -2.47 -6.46
C GLY A 23 32.69 -1.67 -7.18
N ILE A 24 31.59 -2.31 -7.56
CA ILE A 24 30.35 -1.57 -7.82
C ILE A 24 29.94 -1.03 -6.44
N GLN A 25 30.48 0.12 -6.07
CA GLN A 25 30.10 0.83 -4.86
C GLN A 25 28.88 1.69 -5.23
N ASP A 26 27.76 1.01 -5.43
CA ASP A 26 26.44 1.63 -5.54
C ASP A 26 25.96 1.94 -4.12
N SER A 27 26.70 2.81 -3.41
CA SER A 27 26.33 3.18 -2.05
C SER A 27 25.20 4.20 -2.14
N GLY A 28 23.96 3.70 -2.10
CA GLY A 28 22.79 4.53 -1.86
C GLY A 28 22.91 5.35 -0.57
N LEU A 29 21.88 6.11 -0.24
CA LEU A 29 21.88 7.01 0.92
C LEU A 29 22.28 6.27 2.21
N SER A 30 23.23 6.86 2.93
CA SER A 30 23.59 6.40 4.27
C SER A 30 22.43 6.56 5.25
N GLU A 31 22.38 5.75 6.32
CA GLU A 31 21.37 5.91 7.38
C GLU A 31 21.31 7.35 7.91
N LYS A 32 22.46 8.03 8.06
CA LYS A 32 22.49 9.42 8.52
C LYS A 32 21.86 10.42 7.55
N GLN A 33 21.98 10.18 6.24
CA GLN A 33 21.29 10.99 5.24
C GLN A 33 19.78 10.72 5.26
N ILE A 34 19.37 9.47 5.45
CA ILE A 34 17.96 9.09 5.58
C ILE A 34 17.37 9.66 6.87
N GLU A 35 18.11 9.68 7.99
CA GLU A 35 17.70 10.30 9.25
C GLU A 35 17.33 11.78 9.06
N LYS A 36 18.10 12.52 8.25
CA LYS A 36 17.78 13.92 7.89
C LYS A 36 16.46 14.02 7.12
N ILE A 37 16.19 13.08 6.20
CA ILE A 37 14.91 13.02 5.48
C ILE A 37 13.74 12.72 6.44
N VAL A 38 13.91 11.76 7.35
CA VAL A 38 12.91 11.44 8.39
C VAL A 38 12.61 12.66 9.25
N ARG A 39 13.65 13.40 9.69
CA ARG A 39 13.49 14.64 10.45
C ARG A 39 12.81 15.75 9.64
N ALA A 40 13.08 15.86 8.34
CA ALA A 40 12.33 16.80 7.49
C ALA A 40 10.85 16.41 7.39
N ALA A 41 10.56 15.10 7.24
CA ALA A 41 9.20 14.59 7.17
C ALA A 41 8.43 14.68 8.51
N ARG A 42 9.15 14.62 9.64
CA ARG A 42 8.64 14.80 11.01
C ARG A 42 9.74 15.38 11.93
N PRO A 43 9.77 16.72 12.13
CA PRO A 43 10.84 17.39 12.90
C PRO A 43 11.05 16.85 14.31
N ASN A 44 9.96 16.52 15.01
CA ASN A 44 9.98 16.00 16.38
C ASN A 44 9.84 14.48 16.44
N ASN A 45 10.35 13.75 15.45
CA ASN A 45 10.37 12.29 15.51
C ASN A 45 11.25 11.83 16.70
N PRO A 46 10.75 11.00 17.61
CA PRO A 46 11.50 10.57 18.80
C PRO A 46 12.62 9.56 18.49
N SER A 47 12.56 8.87 17.34
CA SER A 47 13.50 7.79 16.99
C SER A 47 13.81 7.76 15.49
N PRO A 48 14.28 8.87 14.89
CA PRO A 48 14.44 8.98 13.44
C PRO A 48 15.52 8.06 12.89
N ASP A 49 16.49 7.65 13.71
CA ASP A 49 17.51 6.65 13.40
C ASP A 49 16.89 5.26 13.18
N ILE A 50 15.93 4.85 14.01
CA ILE A 50 15.21 3.58 13.87
C ILE A 50 14.41 3.55 12.57
N TRP A 51 13.69 4.64 12.26
CA TRP A 51 12.96 4.76 11.00
C TRP A 51 13.88 4.80 9.80
N ALA A 52 15.01 5.49 9.89
CA ALA A 52 15.99 5.56 8.82
C ALA A 52 16.57 4.18 8.49
N ARG A 53 16.93 3.40 9.52
CA ARG A 53 17.36 2.00 9.37
C ARG A 53 16.29 1.15 8.70
N ALA A 54 15.06 1.21 9.23
CA ALA A 54 13.95 0.43 8.72
C ALA A 54 13.66 0.72 7.24
N ILE A 55 13.72 2.00 6.83
CA ILE A 55 13.55 2.39 5.42
C ILE A 55 14.70 1.85 4.58
N LYS A 56 15.94 2.10 4.99
CA LYS A 56 17.15 1.67 4.27
C LYS A 56 17.15 0.17 4.01
N GLU A 57 17.09 -0.62 5.08
CA GLU A 57 17.16 -2.07 5.01
C GLU A 57 15.96 -2.64 4.23
N SER A 58 14.79 -2.01 4.31
CA SER A 58 13.62 -2.50 3.56
C SER A 58 13.77 -2.27 2.07
N LEU A 59 14.26 -1.10 1.64
CA LEU A 59 14.57 -0.85 0.23
C LEU A 59 15.64 -1.83 -0.28
N GLU A 60 16.70 -2.07 0.50
CA GLU A 60 17.76 -3.03 0.17
C GLU A 60 17.21 -4.46 0.01
N GLU A 61 16.40 -4.94 0.95
CA GLU A 61 15.81 -6.29 0.90
C GLU A 61 14.78 -6.47 -0.24
N LEU A 62 14.07 -5.40 -0.58
CA LEU A 62 13.15 -5.38 -1.71
C LEU A 62 13.88 -5.30 -3.06
N GLY A 63 15.16 -4.94 -3.07
CA GLY A 63 15.93 -4.69 -4.29
C GLY A 63 15.58 -3.35 -4.95
N GLN A 64 15.05 -2.41 -4.16
CA GLN A 64 14.67 -1.08 -4.60
C GLN A 64 15.84 -0.10 -4.41
N PRO A 65 15.98 0.93 -5.26
CA PRO A 65 17.03 1.93 -5.09
C PRO A 65 16.94 2.61 -3.71
N VAL A 66 18.08 2.75 -3.04
CA VAL A 66 18.20 3.52 -1.79
C VAL A 66 18.59 4.95 -2.12
N ASP A 67 17.86 5.58 -3.03
CA ASP A 67 18.10 6.97 -3.44
C ASP A 67 17.15 7.94 -2.72
N LYS A 68 17.30 9.23 -3.03
CA LYS A 68 16.47 10.26 -2.42
C LYS A 68 15.00 10.15 -2.80
N GLU A 69 14.69 9.67 -4.01
CA GLU A 69 13.31 9.56 -4.48
C GLU A 69 12.56 8.47 -3.71
N HIS A 70 13.10 7.26 -3.67
CA HIS A 70 12.46 6.12 -3.03
C HIS A 70 12.37 6.31 -1.51
N VAL A 71 13.44 6.80 -0.88
CA VAL A 71 13.43 7.14 0.55
C VAL A 71 12.39 8.23 0.85
N SER A 72 12.31 9.27 0.02
CA SER A 72 11.32 10.35 0.20
C SER A 72 9.89 9.85 -0.02
N ALA A 73 9.67 8.93 -0.96
CA ALA A 73 8.36 8.33 -1.22
C ALA A 73 7.86 7.55 0.00
N VAL A 74 8.69 6.65 0.54
CA VAL A 74 8.37 5.87 1.75
C VAL A 74 8.15 6.80 2.95
N ALA A 75 9.05 7.75 3.20
CA ALA A 75 8.93 8.70 4.30
C ALA A 75 7.67 9.59 4.20
N ALA A 76 7.30 10.02 2.99
CA ALA A 76 6.11 10.84 2.76
C ALA A 76 4.82 10.09 3.05
N VAL A 77 4.73 8.82 2.63
CA VAL A 77 3.59 7.95 2.95
C VAL A 77 3.50 7.70 4.45
N ILE A 78 4.59 7.31 5.12
CA ILE A 78 4.61 7.11 6.59
C ILE A 78 4.18 8.41 7.31
N SER A 79 4.69 9.56 6.89
CA SER A 79 4.36 10.87 7.45
C SER A 79 2.87 11.19 7.31
N GLN A 80 2.26 10.86 6.17
CA GLN A 80 0.84 11.10 5.91
C GLN A 80 -0.07 10.13 6.68
N VAL A 81 0.33 8.86 6.76
CA VAL A 81 -0.53 7.76 7.20
C VAL A 81 -0.50 7.56 8.71
N SER A 82 0.69 7.53 9.30
CA SER A 82 0.87 7.26 10.74
C SER A 82 1.62 8.35 11.48
N ALA A 83 2.10 9.36 10.74
CA ALA A 83 3.08 10.31 11.21
C ALA A 83 4.29 9.61 11.84
N PHE A 84 4.81 8.49 11.30
CA PHE A 84 5.88 7.70 11.93
C PHE A 84 5.47 7.13 13.30
N SER A 85 4.34 6.43 13.33
CA SER A 85 3.94 5.58 14.46
C SER A 85 3.77 4.14 13.97
N ILE A 86 4.19 3.15 14.76
CA ILE A 86 3.95 1.73 14.44
C ILE A 86 2.47 1.34 14.55
N SER A 87 1.76 2.02 15.45
CA SER A 87 0.31 1.93 15.62
C SER A 87 -0.20 3.36 15.88
N PRO A 88 -0.75 4.06 14.89
CA PRO A 88 -1.20 5.43 15.06
C PRO A 88 -2.42 5.49 15.99
N LYS A 89 -2.43 6.49 16.88
CA LYS A 89 -3.59 6.73 17.75
C LYS A 89 -4.78 7.23 16.92
N ASN A 90 -5.95 6.68 17.18
CA ASN A 90 -7.22 7.11 16.62
C ASN A 90 -8.29 7.08 17.71
N SER A 91 -8.79 8.27 18.08
CA SER A 91 -9.80 8.44 19.14
C SER A 91 -11.14 7.78 18.83
N ARG A 92 -11.38 7.35 17.59
CA ARG A 92 -12.61 6.65 17.19
C ARG A 92 -12.54 5.14 17.41
N MET A 93 -11.39 4.57 17.78
CA MET A 93 -11.24 3.11 17.87
C MET A 93 -12.19 2.50 18.90
N ALA A 94 -12.30 3.07 20.10
CA ALA A 94 -13.28 2.64 21.10
C ALA A 94 -14.73 2.67 20.55
N SER A 95 -15.12 3.74 19.86
CA SER A 95 -16.46 3.85 19.25
C SER A 95 -16.68 2.83 18.12
N ILE A 96 -15.65 2.54 17.33
CA ILE A 96 -15.72 1.52 16.26
C ILE A 96 -15.90 0.13 16.87
N LEU A 97 -15.18 -0.19 17.94
CA LEU A 97 -15.36 -1.45 18.66
C LEU A 97 -16.79 -1.56 19.21
N ARG A 98 -17.29 -0.52 19.90
CA ARG A 98 -18.67 -0.50 20.43
C ARG A 98 -19.70 -0.79 19.34
N LYS A 99 -19.59 -0.15 18.18
CA LYS A 99 -20.50 -0.41 17.05
C LYS A 99 -20.43 -1.84 16.51
N LYS A 100 -19.24 -2.45 16.52
CA LYS A 100 -19.08 -3.85 16.11
C LYS A 100 -19.72 -4.81 17.12
N ILE A 101 -19.57 -4.52 18.41
CA ILE A 101 -20.25 -5.25 19.50
C ILE A 101 -21.78 -5.11 19.34
N GLU A 102 -22.30 -3.89 19.23
CA GLU A 102 -23.73 -3.61 19.05
C GLU A 102 -24.31 -4.34 17.82
N ALA A 103 -23.59 -4.35 16.69
CA ALA A 103 -24.02 -5.06 15.49
C ALA A 103 -24.11 -6.58 15.69
N ALA A 104 -23.23 -7.16 16.52
CA ALA A 104 -23.25 -8.58 16.85
C ALA A 104 -24.40 -8.95 17.80
N GLU A 105 -24.76 -8.04 18.69
CA GLU A 105 -25.85 -8.21 19.65
C GLU A 105 -27.24 -8.24 18.99
N SER A 106 -27.34 -7.99 17.68
CA SER A 106 -28.58 -8.19 16.93
C SER A 106 -29.04 -9.66 16.93
N ASN A 107 -28.16 -10.60 17.29
CA ASN A 107 -28.51 -11.98 17.56
C ASN A 107 -28.65 -12.20 19.08
N GLU A 108 -29.83 -12.59 19.55
CA GLU A 108 -30.13 -12.71 20.98
C GLU A 108 -29.24 -13.70 21.73
N MET A 109 -28.86 -14.83 21.10
CA MET A 109 -27.95 -15.79 21.71
C MET A 109 -26.54 -15.20 21.85
N LEU A 110 -26.08 -14.45 20.84
CA LEU A 110 -24.79 -13.77 20.90
C LEU A 110 -24.77 -12.66 21.94
N ARG A 111 -25.85 -11.89 22.03
CA ARG A 111 -25.96 -10.80 23.00
C ARG A 111 -25.67 -11.27 24.42
N LEU A 112 -26.29 -12.38 24.84
CA LEU A 112 -26.05 -12.92 26.18
C LEU A 112 -24.59 -13.36 26.38
N LEU A 113 -23.99 -14.01 25.39
CA LEU A 113 -22.60 -14.47 25.44
C LEU A 113 -21.60 -13.29 25.46
N ILE A 114 -21.85 -12.27 24.65
CA ILE A 114 -21.03 -11.05 24.56
C ILE A 114 -21.10 -10.28 25.87
N GLU A 115 -22.30 -10.03 26.39
CA GLU A 115 -22.50 -9.32 27.66
C GLU A 115 -21.85 -10.06 28.83
N THR A 116 -22.01 -11.39 28.89
CA THR A 116 -21.33 -12.22 29.90
C THR A 116 -19.81 -12.11 29.80
N ARG A 117 -19.26 -12.08 28.58
CA ARG A 117 -17.82 -11.96 28.38
C ARG A 117 -17.31 -10.55 28.69
N LEU A 118 -18.10 -9.51 28.38
CA LEU A 118 -17.76 -8.11 28.67
C LEU A 118 -17.56 -7.86 30.18
N ASP A 119 -18.32 -8.55 31.02
CA ASP A 119 -18.24 -8.40 32.48
C ASP A 119 -17.12 -9.25 33.12
N GLN A 120 -16.47 -10.14 32.37
CA GLN A 120 -15.32 -10.90 32.85
C GLN A 120 -14.05 -10.04 32.90
N THR A 121 -13.17 -10.39 33.84
CA THR A 121 -11.87 -9.76 34.01
C THR A 121 -10.90 -10.16 32.90
N ALA A 122 -10.28 -9.17 32.27
CA ALA A 122 -9.16 -9.31 31.36
C ALA A 122 -7.83 -9.48 32.13
N SER A 123 -6.76 -9.78 31.42
CA SER A 123 -5.40 -10.01 31.93
C SER A 123 -4.86 -8.86 32.77
N ASN A 124 -5.34 -7.64 32.52
CA ASN A 124 -4.95 -6.42 33.22
C ASN A 124 -5.76 -6.12 34.50
N GLY A 125 -6.65 -7.02 34.91
CA GLY A 125 -7.43 -6.90 36.15
C GLY A 125 -8.70 -6.04 36.05
N LYS A 126 -8.96 -5.41 34.89
CA LYS A 126 -10.22 -4.72 34.59
C LYS A 126 -11.17 -5.62 33.80
N SER A 127 -12.46 -5.34 33.83
CA SER A 127 -13.40 -6.01 32.94
C SER A 127 -13.12 -5.67 31.47
N PHE A 128 -13.51 -6.56 30.55
CA PHE A 128 -13.42 -6.27 29.12
C PHE A 128 -14.20 -5.00 28.75
N ARG A 129 -15.36 -4.77 29.40
CA ARG A 129 -16.19 -3.57 29.22
C ARG A 129 -15.45 -2.29 29.59
N GLU A 130 -14.77 -2.27 30.74
CA GLU A 130 -13.96 -1.12 31.18
C GLU A 130 -12.77 -0.85 30.26
N ASN A 131 -12.19 -1.90 29.68
CA ASN A 131 -11.04 -1.76 28.78
C ASN A 131 -11.39 -1.09 27.44
N ILE A 132 -12.66 -1.13 27.00
CA ILE A 132 -13.08 -0.53 25.73
C ILE A 132 -12.68 0.95 25.64
N ASP A 133 -12.82 1.72 26.72
CA ASP A 133 -12.51 3.15 26.72
C ASP A 133 -11.01 3.47 26.66
N SER A 134 -10.15 2.47 26.93
CA SER A 134 -8.71 2.59 26.79
C SER A 134 -8.20 2.34 25.36
N ILE A 135 -9.05 1.82 24.48
CA ILE A 135 -8.68 1.46 23.10
C ILE A 135 -8.48 2.72 22.28
N SER A 136 -7.22 2.98 21.95
CA SER A 136 -6.79 4.21 21.28
C SER A 136 -6.11 3.96 19.94
N SER A 137 -5.92 2.71 19.54
CA SER A 137 -5.24 2.33 18.31
C SER A 137 -5.75 0.98 17.78
N GLU A 138 -5.35 0.61 16.57
CA GLU A 138 -5.70 -0.69 15.98
C GLU A 138 -5.04 -1.84 16.73
N LEU A 139 -3.81 -1.68 17.19
CA LEU A 139 -3.13 -2.66 18.03
C LEU A 139 -3.87 -2.86 19.36
N ASP A 140 -4.34 -1.78 19.99
CA ASP A 140 -5.13 -1.89 21.23
C ASP A 140 -6.44 -2.65 20.98
N PHE A 141 -7.11 -2.36 19.86
CA PHE A 141 -8.33 -3.04 19.46
C PHE A 141 -8.07 -4.53 19.26
N GLU A 142 -7.01 -4.86 18.54
CA GLU A 142 -6.62 -6.23 18.21
C GLU A 142 -6.28 -7.04 19.46
N ASN A 143 -5.41 -6.50 20.32
CA ASN A 143 -5.05 -7.14 21.59
C ASN A 143 -6.30 -7.37 22.47
N TRP A 144 -7.20 -6.39 22.52
CA TRP A 144 -8.46 -6.54 23.23
C TRP A 144 -9.32 -7.64 22.61
N TYR A 145 -9.44 -7.68 21.28
CA TYR A 145 -10.27 -8.65 20.57
C TYR A 145 -9.74 -10.08 20.68
N ASP A 146 -8.43 -10.26 20.54
CA ASP A 146 -7.78 -11.56 20.68
C ASP A 146 -7.94 -12.11 22.10
N GLU A 147 -7.75 -11.26 23.10
CA GLU A 147 -7.98 -11.67 24.48
C GLU A 147 -9.45 -11.94 24.76
N PHE A 148 -10.35 -11.08 24.27
CA PHE A 148 -11.80 -11.24 24.39
C PHE A 148 -12.27 -12.57 23.81
N THR A 149 -11.67 -13.01 22.71
CA THR A 149 -12.07 -14.22 21.97
C THR A 149 -11.28 -15.48 22.33
N SER A 150 -10.21 -15.37 23.13
CA SER A 150 -9.33 -16.49 23.53
C SER A 150 -10.00 -17.60 24.35
N ALA A 151 -11.14 -17.33 25.00
CA ALA A 151 -11.79 -18.28 25.88
C ALA A 151 -12.52 -19.39 25.11
N LYS A 152 -12.52 -20.63 25.62
CA LYS A 152 -13.25 -21.74 24.97
C LYS A 152 -14.77 -21.46 24.84
N ILE A 153 -15.34 -20.71 25.78
CA ILE A 153 -16.76 -20.33 25.81
C ILE A 153 -17.13 -19.30 24.72
N THR A 154 -16.16 -18.60 24.15
CA THR A 154 -16.37 -17.59 23.10
C THR A 154 -16.25 -18.17 21.69
N LYS A 155 -15.99 -19.48 21.52
CA LYS A 155 -15.99 -20.15 20.19
C LYS A 155 -17.31 -20.01 19.42
N PRO A 156 -18.51 -20.10 20.04
CA PRO A 156 -19.77 -19.79 19.35
C PRO A 156 -19.91 -18.32 18.97
N ILE A 157 -19.35 -17.40 19.77
CA ILE A 157 -19.29 -15.96 19.45
C ILE A 157 -18.45 -15.74 18.18
N LEU A 158 -17.29 -16.40 18.09
CA LEU A 158 -16.39 -16.38 16.93
C LEU A 158 -17.03 -16.91 15.63
N LEU A 159 -17.92 -17.90 15.73
CA LEU A 159 -18.59 -18.50 14.57
C LEU A 159 -19.65 -17.58 13.93
N VAL A 160 -20.23 -16.64 14.70
CA VAL A 160 -21.30 -15.76 14.23
C VAL A 160 -20.83 -14.30 14.06
N LEU A 161 -19.73 -13.88 14.69
CA LEU A 161 -19.13 -12.55 14.52
C LEU A 161 -18.48 -12.26 13.15
N ASN A 162 -18.61 -13.14 12.15
CA ASN A 162 -17.84 -13.11 10.90
C ASN A 162 -16.31 -13.01 11.14
N LYS A 163 -15.71 -14.21 11.19
CA LYS A 163 -14.32 -14.58 10.80
C LYS A 163 -13.20 -13.61 11.21
N ASP A 164 -12.53 -13.94 12.31
CA ASP A 164 -11.17 -13.49 12.66
C ASP A 164 -10.96 -11.98 12.81
N ALA A 165 -9.99 -11.58 13.64
CA ALA A 165 -9.60 -10.16 13.78
C ALA A 165 -9.18 -9.51 12.43
N SER A 166 -8.88 -10.32 11.41
CA SER A 166 -8.58 -9.92 10.03
C SER A 166 -9.74 -9.27 9.28
N ASP A 167 -10.99 -9.62 9.59
CA ASP A 167 -12.16 -8.97 8.98
C ASP A 167 -12.49 -7.64 9.68
N LEU A 168 -11.98 -7.43 10.90
CA LEU A 168 -12.22 -6.23 11.70
C LEU A 168 -11.16 -5.15 11.47
N ILE A 169 -9.89 -5.56 11.38
CA ILE A 169 -8.74 -4.71 11.05
C ILE A 169 -8.07 -5.30 9.81
N THR A 170 -8.41 -4.72 8.67
CA THR A 170 -7.92 -5.17 7.36
C THR A 170 -6.59 -4.53 6.98
N THR A 171 -6.18 -3.48 7.70
CA THR A 171 -4.98 -2.67 7.44
C THR A 171 -4.23 -2.45 8.74
N ALA A 172 -2.90 -2.55 8.73
CA ALA A 172 -2.10 -2.44 9.95
C ALA A 172 -0.72 -1.80 9.71
N GLY A 173 -0.06 -1.46 10.82
CA GLY A 173 1.31 -0.98 10.83
C GLY A 173 1.48 0.49 10.42
N SER A 174 2.75 0.89 10.30
CA SER A 174 3.16 2.28 10.09
C SER A 174 2.80 2.89 8.74
N MET A 175 2.49 2.05 7.76
CA MET A 175 2.03 2.44 6.43
C MET A 175 0.60 1.99 6.13
N GLN A 176 -0.11 1.40 7.11
CA GLN A 176 -1.52 0.98 7.00
C GLN A 176 -1.80 0.12 5.76
N VAL A 177 -0.90 -0.83 5.48
CA VAL A 177 -1.04 -1.76 4.35
C VAL A 177 -2.03 -2.87 4.70
N SER A 178 -2.68 -3.43 3.68
CA SER A 178 -3.58 -4.58 3.85
C SER A 178 -2.85 -5.78 4.47
N VAL A 179 -3.43 -6.36 5.52
CA VAL A 179 -2.88 -7.58 6.16
C VAL A 179 -2.85 -8.73 5.17
N LYS A 180 -3.90 -8.89 4.36
CA LYS A 180 -3.97 -9.91 3.31
C LYS A 180 -2.83 -9.76 2.30
N PHE A 181 -2.54 -8.54 1.85
CA PHE A 181 -1.40 -8.29 0.96
C PHE A 181 -0.09 -8.72 1.62
N ALA A 182 0.13 -8.33 2.89
CA ALA A 182 1.35 -8.67 3.60
C ALA A 182 1.52 -10.20 3.78
N GLU A 183 0.42 -10.92 4.00
CA GLU A 183 0.41 -12.40 4.13
C GLU A 183 0.69 -13.11 2.81
N GLU A 184 0.17 -12.56 1.70
CA GLU A 184 0.37 -13.10 0.34
C GLU A 184 1.72 -12.66 -0.28
N TYR A 185 2.36 -11.63 0.27
CA TYR A 185 3.63 -11.11 -0.26
C TYR A 185 4.76 -12.15 -0.13
N PRO A 186 5.50 -12.45 -1.20
CA PRO A 186 6.37 -13.63 -1.26
C PRO A 186 7.64 -13.53 -0.38
N LYS A 187 8.00 -12.34 0.10
CA LYS A 187 9.19 -12.11 0.92
C LYS A 187 8.78 -11.75 2.35
N LYS A 188 9.62 -12.14 3.32
CA LYS A 188 9.51 -11.71 4.72
C LYS A 188 10.69 -10.82 5.08
N PRO A 189 10.48 -9.74 5.85
CA PRO A 189 11.56 -8.87 6.28
C PRO A 189 12.50 -9.60 7.25
N LYS A 190 13.79 -9.37 7.11
CA LYS A 190 14.78 -9.72 8.13
C LYS A 190 14.68 -8.73 9.28
N ASN A 191 15.06 -9.16 10.49
CA ASN A 191 15.16 -8.32 11.68
C ASN A 191 13.85 -7.58 12.08
N ALA A 192 12.68 -8.09 11.69
CA ALA A 192 11.38 -7.51 12.01
C ALA A 192 10.71 -8.11 13.27
N GLY A 193 11.49 -8.76 14.13
CA GLY A 193 10.96 -9.62 15.19
C GLY A 193 10.50 -10.99 14.68
N GLY A 194 10.09 -11.86 15.60
CA GLY A 194 9.48 -13.15 15.29
C GLY A 194 7.95 -13.08 15.44
N GLY A 195 7.25 -14.10 14.93
CA GLY A 195 5.79 -14.19 15.02
C GLY A 195 5.10 -14.34 13.67
N SER A 196 3.81 -14.04 13.65
CA SER A 196 3.00 -13.96 12.43
C SER A 196 3.36 -12.73 11.60
N VAL A 197 2.93 -12.68 10.34
CA VAL A 197 3.06 -11.47 9.49
C VAL A 197 2.38 -10.28 10.16
N ARG A 198 1.28 -10.53 10.86
CA ARG A 198 0.51 -9.52 11.58
C ARG A 198 1.29 -8.91 12.73
N ASP A 199 1.99 -9.72 13.53
CA ASP A 199 2.89 -9.24 14.57
C ASP A 199 4.00 -8.36 13.98
N MET A 200 4.56 -8.79 12.84
CA MET A 200 5.61 -8.05 12.15
C MET A 200 5.12 -6.68 11.64
N LEU A 201 3.87 -6.55 11.19
CA LEU A 201 3.30 -5.27 10.74
C LEU A 201 3.30 -4.20 11.83
N TYR A 202 3.17 -4.60 13.10
CA TYR A 202 3.24 -3.69 14.25
C TYR A 202 4.67 -3.41 14.73
N THR A 203 5.71 -3.90 14.06
CA THR A 203 7.08 -3.46 14.27
C THR A 203 7.46 -2.33 13.31
N CYS A 204 8.43 -1.50 13.69
CA CYS A 204 8.93 -0.44 12.80
C CYS A 204 9.46 -1.01 11.49
N LYS A 205 10.28 -2.08 11.56
CA LYS A 205 10.87 -2.73 10.38
C LYS A 205 9.81 -3.41 9.51
N GLY A 206 8.94 -4.24 10.09
CA GLY A 206 7.94 -4.97 9.31
C GLY A 206 6.88 -4.06 8.68
N GLY A 207 6.38 -3.07 9.42
CA GLY A 207 5.43 -2.09 8.88
C GLY A 207 6.01 -1.28 7.71
N VAL A 208 7.29 -0.89 7.80
CA VAL A 208 7.98 -0.20 6.70
C VAL A 208 8.24 -1.13 5.53
N PHE A 209 8.65 -2.38 5.76
CA PHE A 209 8.92 -3.35 4.70
C PHE A 209 7.69 -3.64 3.85
N TYR A 210 6.59 -4.07 4.47
CA TYR A 210 5.38 -4.42 3.71
C TYR A 210 4.72 -3.18 3.08
N GLY A 211 4.82 -2.01 3.74
CA GLY A 211 4.36 -0.76 3.16
C GLY A 211 5.20 -0.32 1.96
N ALA A 212 6.53 -0.44 2.03
CA ALA A 212 7.43 -0.14 0.91
C ALA A 212 7.25 -1.15 -0.24
N ALA A 213 7.03 -2.43 0.08
CA ALA A 213 6.70 -3.46 -0.90
C ALA A 213 5.41 -3.09 -1.65
N TYR A 214 4.34 -2.74 -0.93
CA TYR A 214 3.10 -2.30 -1.57
C TYR A 214 3.29 -1.00 -2.37
N LEU A 215 4.11 -0.07 -1.90
CA LEU A 215 4.33 1.20 -2.60
C LEU A 215 5.17 1.07 -3.87
N LEU A 216 6.15 0.18 -3.89
CA LEU A 216 7.24 0.19 -4.89
C LEU A 216 7.42 -1.12 -5.64
N ASP A 217 6.99 -2.25 -5.09
CA ASP A 217 7.19 -3.57 -5.71
C ASP A 217 6.03 -3.96 -6.63
N PHE A 218 5.69 -3.04 -7.54
CA PHE A 218 4.79 -3.32 -8.65
C PHE A 218 5.26 -2.58 -9.90
N LYS A 219 5.10 -3.21 -11.06
CA LYS A 219 5.54 -2.64 -12.33
C LYS A 219 4.58 -1.54 -12.76
N HIS A 220 5.08 -0.36 -13.12
CA HIS A 220 4.27 0.73 -13.67
C HIS A 220 5.10 1.65 -14.58
N ASN A 221 4.42 2.44 -15.43
CA ASN A 221 5.08 3.44 -16.29
C ASN A 221 4.62 4.88 -15.98
N TYR A 222 4.26 5.17 -14.73
CA TYR A 222 3.89 6.52 -14.31
C TYR A 222 5.05 7.52 -14.45
N ASP A 223 4.72 8.71 -14.97
CA ASP A 223 5.65 9.84 -15.15
C ASP A 223 5.73 10.77 -13.93
N ASP A 224 4.87 10.55 -12.93
CA ASP A 224 4.81 11.35 -11.71
C ASP A 224 4.39 10.49 -10.51
N TRP A 225 5.17 10.56 -9.43
CA TRP A 225 4.91 9.90 -8.15
C TRP A 225 3.51 10.10 -7.58
N LYS A 226 2.79 11.17 -7.94
CA LYS A 226 1.39 11.34 -7.49
C LYS A 226 0.48 10.18 -7.89
N TYR A 227 0.74 9.51 -9.02
CA TYR A 227 -0.05 8.35 -9.44
C TYR A 227 0.31 7.11 -8.63
N VAL A 228 1.59 6.93 -8.28
CA VAL A 228 2.02 5.88 -7.34
C VAL A 228 1.36 6.07 -5.98
N PHE A 229 1.28 7.32 -5.49
CA PHE A 229 0.62 7.63 -4.21
C PHE A 229 -0.90 7.47 -4.28
N ALA A 230 -1.51 7.73 -5.43
CA ALA A 230 -2.93 7.46 -5.63
C ALA A 230 -3.21 5.95 -5.64
N ASP A 231 -2.39 5.18 -6.33
CA ASP A 231 -2.49 3.71 -6.39
C ASP A 231 -2.22 3.07 -5.01
N PHE A 232 -1.29 3.62 -4.22
CA PHE A 232 -1.11 3.19 -2.83
C PHE A 232 -2.40 3.32 -2.01
N ASN A 233 -3.24 4.32 -2.31
CA ASN A 233 -4.48 4.56 -1.56
C ASN A 233 -5.71 3.87 -2.16
N ALA A 234 -5.82 3.78 -3.48
CA ALA A 234 -6.98 3.26 -4.18
C ALA A 234 -6.82 1.80 -4.65
N GLY A 235 -5.60 1.27 -4.64
CA GLY A 235 -5.26 -0.01 -5.23
C GLY A 235 -4.28 0.14 -6.40
N HIS A 236 -3.44 -0.85 -6.60
CA HIS A 236 -2.52 -0.87 -7.74
C HIS A 236 -3.28 -0.72 -9.06
N TYR A 237 -2.74 0.12 -9.94
CA TYR A 237 -3.23 0.43 -11.28
C TYR A 237 -4.50 1.29 -11.37
N SER A 238 -5.08 1.74 -10.25
CA SER A 238 -6.28 2.60 -10.27
C SER A 238 -6.07 3.88 -11.10
N SER A 239 -4.90 4.52 -11.03
CA SER A 239 -4.61 5.74 -11.79
C SER A 239 -4.57 5.50 -13.31
N ARG A 240 -3.96 4.39 -13.75
CA ARG A 240 -3.95 3.97 -15.17
C ARG A 240 -5.38 3.67 -15.64
N ASN A 241 -6.15 2.94 -14.83
CA ASN A 241 -7.53 2.58 -15.15
C ASN A 241 -8.43 3.82 -15.24
N ALA A 242 -8.25 4.80 -14.36
CA ALA A 242 -8.91 6.10 -14.45
C ALA A 242 -8.54 6.85 -15.75
N GLY A 243 -7.32 6.69 -16.24
CA GLY A 243 -6.90 7.15 -17.58
C GLY A 243 -7.69 6.49 -18.71
N PHE A 244 -7.85 5.16 -18.67
CA PHE A 244 -8.68 4.40 -19.60
C PHE A 244 -10.14 4.87 -19.58
N GLN A 245 -10.75 4.98 -18.40
CA GLN A 245 -12.12 5.48 -18.22
C GLN A 245 -12.28 6.91 -18.78
N LYS A 246 -11.30 7.79 -18.53
CA LYS A 246 -11.33 9.17 -19.06
C LYS A 246 -11.29 9.21 -20.59
N MET A 247 -10.48 8.37 -21.21
CA MET A 247 -10.44 8.24 -22.67
C MET A 247 -11.78 7.74 -23.22
N LEU A 248 -12.36 6.72 -22.57
CA LEU A 248 -13.63 6.13 -22.96
C LEU A 248 -14.78 7.14 -22.87
N GLY A 249 -14.92 7.85 -21.75
CA GLY A 249 -15.95 8.86 -21.56
C GLY A 249 -15.85 9.99 -22.59
N ARG A 250 -14.63 10.44 -22.93
CA ARG A 250 -14.40 11.46 -23.96
C ARG A 250 -14.70 10.99 -25.38
N LEU A 251 -14.42 9.73 -25.71
CA LEU A 251 -14.72 9.17 -27.04
C LEU A 251 -16.22 8.96 -27.24
N THR A 252 -16.91 8.51 -26.19
CA THR A 252 -18.34 8.16 -26.23
C THR A 252 -19.27 9.34 -25.94
N ARG A 253 -18.75 10.42 -25.34
CA ARG A 253 -19.55 11.52 -24.75
C ARG A 253 -20.57 11.02 -23.73
N ARG A 254 -20.19 9.99 -22.97
CA ARG A 254 -20.96 9.44 -21.84
C ARG A 254 -20.26 9.77 -20.54
N GLN A 255 -21.04 9.83 -19.47
CA GLN A 255 -20.49 9.83 -18.13
C GLN A 255 -19.91 8.42 -17.85
N VAL A 256 -18.62 8.40 -17.54
CA VAL A 256 -17.88 7.23 -17.07
C VAL A 256 -17.08 7.74 -15.89
N ASP A 257 -17.32 7.15 -14.72
CA ASP A 257 -16.62 7.53 -13.50
C ASP A 257 -15.13 7.20 -13.66
N THR A 258 -14.28 8.04 -13.09
CA THR A 258 -12.81 7.87 -13.15
C THR A 258 -12.31 7.41 -11.80
N ASP A 259 -12.88 6.33 -11.29
CA ASP A 259 -12.56 5.69 -10.00
C ASP A 259 -11.44 4.64 -10.15
N GLY A 260 -11.14 4.18 -11.36
CA GLY A 260 -10.14 3.15 -11.62
C GLY A 260 -10.68 1.72 -11.59
N ASP A 261 -11.97 1.52 -11.33
CA ASP A 261 -12.62 0.21 -11.33
C ASP A 261 -13.21 -0.07 -12.73
N LEU A 262 -12.60 -1.00 -13.45
CA LEU A 262 -13.03 -1.42 -14.77
C LEU A 262 -14.03 -2.58 -14.69
N MET A 263 -14.07 -3.31 -13.58
CA MET A 263 -14.96 -4.44 -13.33
C MET A 263 -15.62 -4.35 -11.94
N ASN A 264 -16.80 -4.96 -11.81
CA ASN A 264 -17.44 -5.15 -10.51
C ASN A 264 -17.03 -6.50 -9.91
N TYR A 265 -17.06 -6.60 -8.58
CA TYR A 265 -16.76 -7.83 -7.85
C TYR A 265 -17.87 -8.15 -6.85
N GLU A 266 -18.55 -9.26 -7.04
CA GLU A 266 -19.60 -9.76 -6.14
C GLU A 266 -19.18 -11.11 -5.59
N ASN A 267 -18.96 -11.23 -4.27
CA ASN A 267 -18.48 -12.47 -3.63
C ASN A 267 -17.18 -13.05 -4.20
N GLY A 268 -16.35 -12.21 -4.85
CA GLY A 268 -15.11 -12.63 -5.52
C GLY A 268 -15.28 -12.93 -7.00
N ASP A 269 -16.52 -13.00 -7.50
CA ASP A 269 -16.81 -13.20 -8.91
C ASP A 269 -16.79 -11.87 -9.68
N ILE A 270 -16.24 -11.92 -10.88
CA ILE A 270 -16.09 -10.77 -11.77
C ILE A 270 -17.42 -10.53 -12.50
N ALA A 271 -17.95 -9.32 -12.40
CA ALA A 271 -19.18 -8.89 -13.07
C ALA A 271 -18.94 -7.66 -13.97
N PRO A 272 -19.65 -7.53 -15.11
CA PRO A 272 -19.55 -6.35 -15.97
C PRO A 272 -19.86 -5.04 -15.24
N SER A 273 -18.97 -4.06 -15.37
CA SER A 273 -19.19 -2.69 -14.89
C SER A 273 -19.83 -1.78 -15.96
N VAL A 274 -20.21 -0.56 -15.56
CA VAL A 274 -20.59 0.51 -16.49
C VAL A 274 -19.47 0.81 -17.49
N THR A 275 -18.21 0.76 -17.06
CA THR A 275 -17.03 0.96 -17.91
C THR A 275 -16.96 -0.12 -19.00
N TYR A 276 -17.09 -1.39 -18.62
CA TYR A 276 -17.07 -2.52 -19.54
C TYR A 276 -18.21 -2.41 -20.58
N VAL A 277 -19.45 -2.24 -20.11
CA VAL A 277 -20.63 -2.12 -20.99
C VAL A 277 -20.51 -0.92 -21.93
N THR A 278 -19.96 0.19 -21.45
CA THR A 278 -19.72 1.38 -22.29
C THR A 278 -18.68 1.11 -23.38
N PHE A 279 -17.62 0.37 -23.08
CA PHE A 279 -16.59 0.00 -24.06
C PHE A 279 -17.13 -0.96 -25.12
N ILE A 280 -17.85 -2.01 -24.74
CA ILE A 280 -18.50 -2.95 -25.69
C ILE A 280 -19.44 -2.21 -26.64
N ASN A 281 -20.30 -1.35 -26.09
CA ASN A 281 -21.24 -0.57 -26.90
C ASN A 281 -20.53 0.44 -27.82
N PHE A 282 -19.39 0.97 -27.39
CA PHE A 282 -18.57 1.86 -28.20
C PHE A 282 -17.96 1.13 -29.39
N LEU A 283 -17.41 -0.07 -29.19
CA LEU A 283 -16.87 -0.91 -30.27
C LEU A 283 -17.96 -1.28 -31.29
N LYS A 284 -19.12 -1.76 -30.82
CA LYS A 284 -20.29 -2.06 -31.67
C LYS A 284 -20.71 -0.85 -32.50
N LYS A 285 -20.87 0.32 -31.87
CA LYS A 285 -21.24 1.57 -32.56
C LYS A 285 -20.19 2.05 -33.59
N LYS A 286 -18.94 1.67 -33.43
CA LYS A 286 -17.85 1.99 -34.35
C LYS A 286 -17.60 0.93 -35.40
N GLU A 287 -18.40 -0.13 -35.42
CA GLU A 287 -18.26 -1.27 -36.33
C GLU A 287 -16.83 -1.84 -36.30
N ILE A 288 -16.22 -1.82 -35.11
CA ILE A 288 -14.92 -2.42 -34.87
C ILE A 288 -15.16 -3.89 -34.58
N GLU A 289 -14.47 -4.78 -35.29
CA GLU A 289 -14.48 -6.21 -35.00
C GLU A 289 -13.76 -6.51 -33.68
N PHE A 290 -14.38 -7.31 -32.81
CA PHE A 290 -13.81 -7.73 -31.53
C PHE A 290 -14.41 -9.07 -31.08
N ASP A 291 -13.66 -9.79 -30.25
CA ASP A 291 -14.15 -10.95 -29.50
C ASP A 291 -14.51 -10.51 -28.07
N GLU A 292 -15.79 -10.61 -27.72
CA GLU A 292 -16.30 -10.21 -26.40
C GLU A 292 -15.66 -11.01 -25.25
N LYS A 293 -15.31 -12.29 -25.49
CA LYS A 293 -14.60 -13.12 -24.50
C LYS A 293 -13.17 -12.60 -24.28
N GLN A 294 -12.49 -12.19 -25.35
CA GLN A 294 -11.17 -11.58 -25.23
C GLN A 294 -11.24 -10.23 -24.50
N VAL A 295 -12.26 -9.40 -24.75
CA VAL A 295 -12.46 -8.14 -24.02
C VAL A 295 -12.72 -8.39 -22.54
N MET A 296 -13.55 -9.38 -22.19
CA MET A 296 -13.76 -9.77 -20.80
C MET A 296 -12.45 -10.21 -20.13
N LYS A 297 -11.65 -11.05 -20.80
CA LYS A 297 -10.33 -11.49 -20.32
C LYS A 297 -9.32 -10.35 -20.19
N ASP A 298 -9.40 -9.34 -21.04
CA ASP A 298 -8.57 -8.15 -20.93
C ASP A 298 -8.97 -7.37 -19.67
N PHE A 299 -10.25 -7.05 -19.50
CA PHE A 299 -10.75 -6.30 -18.35
C PHE A 299 -10.53 -7.01 -17.02
N SER A 300 -10.58 -8.34 -16.96
CA SER A 300 -10.26 -9.09 -15.74
C SER A 300 -8.82 -8.90 -15.25
N LYS A 301 -7.93 -8.35 -16.09
CA LYS A 301 -6.54 -8.02 -15.73
C LYS A 301 -6.39 -6.60 -15.16
N GLU A 302 -7.49 -5.90 -14.87
CA GLU A 302 -7.45 -4.50 -14.41
C GLU A 302 -6.54 -4.25 -13.19
N LYS A 303 -6.28 -5.27 -12.36
CA LYS A 303 -5.40 -5.22 -11.18
C LYS A 303 -3.97 -5.67 -11.47
N SER A 304 -3.60 -5.85 -12.73
CA SER A 304 -2.27 -6.31 -13.14
C SER A 304 -1.67 -5.42 -14.24
N TYR A 305 -0.36 -5.53 -14.44
CA TYR A 305 0.35 -4.76 -15.45
C TYR A 305 -0.11 -5.15 -16.87
N GLU A 306 -0.42 -6.43 -17.09
CA GLU A 306 -0.81 -7.01 -18.39
C GLU A 306 -2.07 -6.38 -19.00
N PHE A 307 -2.90 -5.66 -18.24
CA PHE A 307 -4.03 -4.92 -18.82
C PHE A 307 -3.56 -3.87 -19.82
N GLU A 308 -2.47 -3.15 -19.57
CA GLU A 308 -2.01 -2.11 -20.51
C GLU A 308 -1.38 -2.69 -21.79
N GLU A 309 -0.99 -3.96 -21.73
CA GLU A 309 -0.52 -4.73 -22.86
C GLU A 309 -1.65 -5.38 -23.66
N SER A 310 -2.87 -5.36 -23.13
CA SER A 310 -4.04 -6.00 -23.72
C SER A 310 -4.51 -5.33 -25.01
N TRP A 311 -5.31 -6.07 -25.79
CA TRP A 311 -5.92 -5.53 -27.00
C TRP A 311 -6.88 -4.38 -26.66
N SER A 312 -7.71 -4.54 -25.63
CA SER A 312 -8.72 -3.57 -25.23
C SER A 312 -8.10 -2.22 -24.85
N TYR A 313 -7.03 -2.22 -24.04
CA TYR A 313 -6.31 -1.01 -23.67
C TYR A 313 -5.67 -0.33 -24.88
N LYS A 314 -4.90 -1.08 -25.66
CA LYS A 314 -4.21 -0.56 -26.85
C LYS A 314 -5.19 -0.01 -27.88
N LYS A 315 -6.31 -0.69 -28.11
CA LYS A 315 -7.35 -0.26 -29.04
C LYS A 315 -7.99 1.05 -28.60
N LEU A 316 -8.36 1.19 -27.32
CA LEU A 316 -8.92 2.45 -26.83
C LEU A 316 -7.91 3.60 -26.93
N ALA A 317 -6.65 3.36 -26.52
CA ALA A 317 -5.58 4.34 -26.59
C ALA A 317 -5.30 4.80 -28.04
N GLU A 318 -5.30 3.86 -28.99
CA GLU A 318 -5.16 4.13 -30.43
C GLU A 318 -6.31 5.02 -30.94
N LEU A 319 -7.56 4.66 -30.65
CA LEU A 319 -8.74 5.42 -31.07
C LEU A 319 -8.76 6.83 -30.45
N TYR A 320 -8.34 6.94 -29.19
CA TYR A 320 -8.22 8.22 -28.52
C TYR A 320 -7.12 9.08 -29.16
N LYS A 321 -5.93 8.51 -29.40
CA LYS A 321 -4.80 9.18 -30.06
C LYS A 321 -5.20 9.69 -31.44
N LYS A 322 -5.93 8.90 -32.24
CA LYS A 322 -6.41 9.31 -33.58
C LYS A 322 -7.29 10.56 -33.53
N ARG A 323 -8.08 10.74 -32.47
CA ARG A 323 -9.01 11.87 -32.33
C ARG A 323 -8.42 13.09 -31.61
N TYR A 324 -7.55 12.86 -30.63
CA TYR A 324 -7.07 13.89 -29.69
C TYR A 324 -5.54 14.04 -29.63
N GLY A 325 -4.80 13.35 -30.51
CA GLY A 325 -3.34 13.47 -30.70
C GLY A 325 -2.47 12.63 -29.76
N ARG A 326 -2.89 12.42 -28.50
CA ARG A 326 -2.13 11.62 -27.52
C ARG A 326 -3.04 10.87 -26.54
N PRO A 327 -2.71 9.62 -26.13
CA PRO A 327 -3.46 8.91 -25.10
C PRO A 327 -3.32 9.58 -23.73
N ILE A 328 -4.25 9.27 -22.83
CA ILE A 328 -4.15 9.63 -21.41
C ILE A 328 -3.72 8.36 -20.67
N TYR A 329 -2.47 8.32 -20.20
CA TYR A 329 -1.96 7.14 -19.50
C TYR A 329 -2.55 7.01 -18.09
N ALA A 330 -2.52 8.08 -17.30
CA ALA A 330 -2.97 8.07 -15.92
C ALA A 330 -3.74 9.34 -15.54
N VAL A 331 -4.67 9.20 -14.60
CA VAL A 331 -5.44 10.29 -13.98
C VAL A 331 -5.53 10.00 -12.49
N LEU A 332 -5.53 11.03 -11.63
CA LEU A 332 -5.82 10.83 -10.20
C LEU A 332 -7.27 10.37 -10.05
N PRO A 333 -7.54 9.18 -9.47
CA PRO A 333 -8.89 8.67 -9.30
C PRO A 333 -9.76 9.60 -8.46
N ASP A 334 -11.04 9.71 -8.84
CA ASP A 334 -12.03 10.53 -8.16
C ASP A 334 -12.87 9.68 -7.19
N ILE A 335 -12.20 9.12 -6.18
CA ILE A 335 -12.81 8.25 -5.18
C ILE A 335 -12.96 9.02 -3.88
N SER A 336 -14.18 9.05 -3.33
CA SER A 336 -14.44 9.58 -2.00
C SER A 336 -13.98 8.60 -0.92
N LEU A 337 -13.17 9.07 0.03
CA LEU A 337 -12.68 8.29 1.16
C LEU A 337 -13.71 8.31 2.28
N ASN A 338 -14.61 7.33 2.26
CA ASN A 338 -15.62 7.12 3.28
C ASN A 338 -15.15 6.01 4.24
N SER A 339 -14.70 6.39 5.45
CA SER A 339 -14.32 5.43 6.49
C SER A 339 -14.80 5.88 7.86
N PRO A 340 -15.24 4.94 8.73
CA PRO A 340 -15.46 5.22 10.14
C PRO A 340 -14.22 5.78 10.86
N LYS A 341 -13.02 5.60 10.29
CA LYS A 341 -11.76 6.12 10.88
C LYS A 341 -11.58 7.63 10.70
N PHE A 342 -12.25 8.29 9.75
CA PHE A 342 -12.01 9.71 9.41
C PHE A 342 -13.04 10.66 10.01
N VAL A 343 -12.60 11.79 10.57
CA VAL A 343 -13.49 12.85 11.10
C VAL A 343 -13.93 13.82 9.99
N SER A 344 -13.04 14.11 9.03
CA SER A 344 -13.34 15.03 7.93
C SER A 344 -14.27 14.38 6.92
N LYS A 345 -15.35 15.09 6.59
CA LYS A 345 -16.17 14.79 5.42
C LYS A 345 -15.42 15.32 4.18
N ASN A 346 -15.52 14.62 3.04
CA ASN A 346 -14.94 15.01 1.75
C ASN A 346 -13.42 14.78 1.57
N LEU A 347 -12.86 13.73 2.16
CA LEU A 347 -11.53 13.26 1.77
C LEU A 347 -11.65 12.44 0.47
N SER A 348 -10.61 12.47 -0.38
CA SER A 348 -10.57 11.70 -1.63
C SER A 348 -9.18 11.13 -1.91
N THR A 349 -9.08 10.14 -2.81
CA THR A 349 -7.79 9.62 -3.27
C THR A 349 -6.93 10.72 -3.88
N LYS A 350 -7.54 11.62 -4.66
CA LYS A 350 -6.87 12.82 -5.17
C LYS A 350 -6.31 13.71 -4.04
N TRP A 351 -7.07 13.92 -2.96
CA TRP A 351 -6.56 14.67 -1.80
C TRP A 351 -5.36 13.95 -1.17
N PHE A 352 -5.46 12.64 -0.95
CA PHE A 352 -4.40 11.83 -0.36
C PHE A 352 -3.12 11.92 -1.20
N ALA A 353 -3.22 11.64 -2.49
CA ALA A 353 -2.08 11.64 -3.42
C ALA A 353 -1.36 13.00 -3.45
N ASN A 354 -2.11 14.11 -3.48
CA ASN A 354 -1.52 15.45 -3.45
C ASN A 354 -0.86 15.76 -2.11
N ARG A 355 -1.48 15.37 -0.99
CA ARG A 355 -0.88 15.56 0.35
C ARG A 355 0.42 14.76 0.51
N VAL A 356 0.45 13.51 0.05
CA VAL A 356 1.69 12.72 0.04
C VAL A 356 2.71 13.36 -0.91
N LYS A 357 2.30 13.82 -2.09
CA LYS A 357 3.19 14.50 -3.05
C LYS A 357 3.81 15.77 -2.47
N ASP A 358 3.07 16.56 -1.70
CA ASP A 358 3.59 17.75 -1.04
C ASP A 358 4.67 17.38 0.00
N ARG A 359 4.42 16.34 0.81
CA ARG A 359 5.41 15.81 1.76
C ARG A 359 6.64 15.24 1.06
N TYR A 360 6.43 14.49 -0.02
CA TYR A 360 7.50 13.97 -0.88
C TYR A 360 8.36 15.11 -1.42
N ASN A 361 7.74 16.16 -1.99
CA ASN A 361 8.45 17.33 -2.50
C ASN A 361 9.21 18.08 -1.39
N HIS A 362 8.68 18.09 -0.17
CA HIS A 362 9.39 18.63 0.98
C HIS A 362 10.66 17.81 1.30
N CYS A 363 10.55 16.49 1.39
CA CYS A 363 11.69 15.58 1.57
C CYS A 363 12.73 15.72 0.45
N MET A 364 12.29 15.86 -0.81
CA MET A 364 13.18 16.05 -1.96
C MET A 364 13.97 17.36 -1.91
N ARG A 365 13.50 18.38 -1.18
CA ARG A 365 14.23 19.64 -0.97
C ARG A 365 15.22 19.60 0.19
N THR A 366 15.16 18.57 1.05
CA THR A 366 16.07 18.40 2.19
C THR A 366 17.51 18.26 1.71
N ARG A 367 18.44 19.03 2.28
CA ARG A 367 19.87 18.87 1.99
C ARG A 367 20.42 17.70 2.82
N ILE A 368 20.98 16.69 2.16
CA ILE A 368 21.41 15.42 2.78
C ILE A 368 22.92 15.31 2.82
#